data_AF-A0A4R9PL14-F1
#
_entry.id   AF-A0A4R9PL14-F1
#
_cell.length_a   1.000
_cell.length_b   1.000
_cell.length_c   1.000
_cell.angle_alpha   90.00
_cell.angle_beta   90.00
_cell.angle_gamma   90.00
#
_symmetry.space_group_name_H-M   'P 1'
#
loop_
_entity.id
_entity.type
_entity.pdbx_description
1 polymer ?
#
loop_
_entity_poly.entity_id
_entity_poly.type
_entity_poly.pdbx_seq_one_letter_code
_entity_poly.pdbx_strand_id
1 'polypeptide(L)'
;SASGLLKIGERESDPKRLNEAVAAMRATLDKRPRDKVPLDWASSQNNLGLALYALSEREPGGEHLAQAEAAYRLALEEYTRQKTPVEWAMVQNNLGNTLVTLGIQLND
;
A
#
# COMPACT_ATOMS: atom_id res chain seq x y z
N SER A 1 16.34 4.83 -17.04
CA SER A 1 15.23 5.34 -16.22
C SER A 1 15.10 4.51 -14.96
N ALA A 2 15.18 5.11 -13.77
CA ALA A 2 14.91 4.43 -12.50
C ALA A 2 13.52 3.77 -12.47
N SER A 3 12.56 4.32 -13.22
CA SER A 3 11.24 3.75 -13.48
C SER A 3 11.26 2.39 -14.21
N GLY A 4 12.34 2.04 -14.90
CA GLY A 4 12.47 0.72 -15.56
C GLY A 4 12.95 -0.37 -14.61
N LEU A 5 13.76 -0.01 -13.61
CA LEU A 5 14.29 -0.94 -12.60
C LEU A 5 13.27 -1.22 -11.48
N LEU A 6 12.51 -0.21 -11.06
CA LEU A 6 11.37 -0.39 -10.15
C LEU A 6 10.31 -1.33 -10.74
N LYS A 7 9.99 -1.16 -12.03
CA LYS A 7 8.96 -1.95 -12.72
C LYS A 7 9.35 -3.42 -12.96
N ILE A 8 10.65 -3.73 -13.00
CA ILE A 8 11.15 -5.11 -13.08
C ILE A 8 11.12 -5.76 -11.69
N GLY A 9 11.52 -5.04 -10.63
CA GLY A 9 11.41 -5.54 -9.24
C GLY A 9 9.96 -5.79 -8.79
N GLU A 10 9.03 -4.94 -9.20
CA GLU A 10 7.58 -5.11 -8.97
C GLU A 10 7.02 -6.31 -9.74
N ARG A 11 7.53 -6.58 -10.96
CA ARG A 11 7.13 -7.75 -11.76
C ARG A 11 7.82 -9.07 -11.38
N GLU A 12 8.82 -9.07 -10.52
CA GLU A 12 9.53 -10.28 -10.08
C GLU A 12 9.31 -10.62 -8.60
N SER A 13 8.46 -9.87 -7.89
CA SER A 13 8.15 -10.19 -6.50
C SER A 13 7.23 -11.42 -6.43
N ASP A 14 7.83 -12.57 -6.13
CA ASP A 14 7.17 -13.84 -5.79
C ASP A 14 6.00 -13.58 -4.80
N PRO A 15 4.76 -14.02 -5.10
CA PRO A 15 3.62 -13.91 -4.18
C PRO A 15 3.95 -14.34 -2.75
N LYS A 16 4.84 -15.31 -2.56
CA LYS A 16 5.32 -15.70 -1.23
C LYS A 16 6.02 -14.55 -0.50
N ARG A 17 6.95 -13.86 -1.16
CA ARG A 17 7.67 -12.70 -0.60
C ARG A 17 6.74 -11.53 -0.31
N LEU A 18 5.74 -11.32 -1.17
CA LEU A 18 4.73 -10.29 -0.94
C LEU A 18 3.85 -10.63 0.27
N ASN A 19 3.43 -11.88 0.42
CA ASN A 19 2.71 -12.34 1.61
C ASN A 19 3.56 -12.21 2.89
N GLU A 20 4.85 -12.52 2.83
CA GLU A 20 5.80 -12.29 3.94
C GLU A 20 5.91 -10.80 4.27
N ALA A 21 5.96 -9.92 3.27
CA ALA A 21 5.97 -8.47 3.47
C ALA A 21 4.67 -7.97 4.13
N VAL A 22 3.51 -8.46 3.69
CA VAL A 22 2.20 -8.15 4.31
C VAL A 22 2.20 -8.58 5.79
N ALA A 23 2.65 -9.80 6.09
CA ALA A 23 2.72 -10.30 7.46
C ALA A 23 3.68 -9.46 8.33
N ALA A 24 4.85 -9.11 7.80
CA ALA A 24 5.83 -8.29 8.50
C ALA A 24 5.32 -6.87 8.77
N MET A 25 4.62 -6.26 7.81
CA MET A 25 4.01 -4.93 7.99
C MET A 25 2.91 -4.96 9.06
N ARG A 26 2.04 -5.98 9.06
CA ARG A 26 1.02 -6.17 10.10
C ARG A 26 1.65 -6.32 11.50
N ALA A 27 2.68 -7.17 11.63
CA ALA A 27 3.40 -7.32 12.89
C ALA A 27 4.13 -6.04 13.33
N THR A 28 4.54 -5.20 12.39
CA THR A 28 5.14 -3.89 12.67
C THR A 28 4.10 -2.90 13.20
N LEU A 29 2.89 -2.90 12.62
CA LEU A 29 1.77 -2.06 13.07
C LEU A 29 1.38 -2.39 14.52
N ASP A 30 1.41 -3.66 14.93
CA ASP A 30 1.14 -4.07 16.33
C ASP A 30 2.16 -3.50 17.32
N LYS A 31 3.40 -3.25 16.88
CA LYS A 31 4.50 -2.75 17.72
C LYS A 31 4.67 -1.23 17.65
N ARG A 32 4.05 -0.58 16.67
CA ARG A 32 4.12 0.87 16.44
C ARG A 32 2.78 1.50 16.80
N PRO A 33 2.54 1.79 18.08
CA PRO A 33 1.28 2.39 18.48
C PRO A 33 1.15 3.78 17.86
N ARG A 34 0.02 3.99 17.17
CA ARG A 34 -0.26 5.17 16.35
C ARG A 34 -0.13 6.49 17.11
N ASP A 35 -0.50 6.51 18.39
CA ASP A 35 -0.44 7.67 19.27
C ASP A 35 0.99 8.09 19.65
N LYS A 36 1.96 7.18 19.60
CA LYS A 36 3.36 7.47 19.94
C LYS A 36 4.23 7.80 18.74
N VAL A 37 3.99 7.10 17.63
CA VAL A 37 4.80 7.22 16.40
C VAL A 37 3.92 7.33 15.15
N PRO A 38 3.07 8.37 15.05
CA PRO A 38 2.01 8.46 14.03
C PRO A 38 2.54 8.39 12.58
N LEU A 39 3.65 9.07 12.29
CA LEU A 39 4.23 9.08 10.94
C LEU A 39 4.86 7.73 10.56
N ASP A 40 5.49 7.03 11.50
CA ASP A 40 6.04 5.69 11.25
C ASP A 40 4.95 4.64 11.10
N TRP A 41 3.86 4.79 11.87
CA TRP A 41 2.67 3.98 11.73
C TRP A 41 2.03 4.19 10.35
N ALA A 42 1.87 5.44 9.91
CA ALA A 42 1.34 5.78 8.58
C ALA A 42 2.23 5.28 7.44
N SER A 43 3.55 5.34 7.60
CA SER A 43 4.50 4.75 6.65
C SER A 43 4.30 3.24 6.52
N SER A 44 4.07 2.56 7.64
CA SER A 44 3.82 1.12 7.68
C SER A 44 2.49 0.76 6.99
N GLN A 45 1.45 1.59 7.17
CA GLN A 45 0.18 1.45 6.44
C GLN A 45 0.35 1.66 4.92
N ASN A 46 1.10 2.67 4.49
CA ASN A 46 1.39 2.86 3.06
C ASN A 46 2.13 1.65 2.46
N ASN A 47 3.13 1.12 3.16
CA ASN A 47 3.89 -0.04 2.68
C ASN A 47 3.05 -1.32 2.65
N LEU A 48 2.14 -1.50 3.61
CA LEU A 48 1.15 -2.57 3.58
C LEU A 48 0.26 -2.46 2.33
N GLY A 49 -0.23 -1.26 2.03
CA GLY A 49 -1.03 -1.00 0.83
C GLY A 49 -0.28 -1.32 -0.47
N LEU A 50 1.02 -1.00 -0.54
CA LEU A 50 1.85 -1.30 -1.72
C LEU A 50 2.02 -2.81 -1.93
N ALA A 51 2.29 -3.55 -0.86
CA ALA A 51 2.45 -5.01 -0.93
C ALA A 51 1.13 -5.71 -1.35
N LEU A 52 0.00 -5.24 -0.83
CA LEU A 52 -1.33 -5.73 -1.19
C LEU A 52 -1.70 -5.40 -2.64
N TYR A 53 -1.40 -4.18 -3.10
CA TYR A 53 -1.58 -3.82 -4.52
C TYR A 53 -0.77 -4.76 -5.42
N ALA A 54 0.50 -5.01 -5.10
CA ALA A 54 1.34 -5.92 -5.87
C ALA A 54 0.82 -7.38 -5.85
N LEU A 55 0.24 -7.85 -4.73
CA LEU A 55 -0.43 -9.16 -4.67
C LEU A 55 -1.63 -9.22 -5.61
N SER A 56 -2.41 -8.14 -5.71
CA SER A 56 -3.59 -8.10 -6.58
C SER A 56 -3.27 -8.24 -8.07
N GLU A 57 -2.06 -7.89 -8.49
CA GLU A 57 -1.59 -8.09 -9.87
C GLU A 57 -1.30 -9.58 -10.18
N ARG A 58 -1.20 -10.42 -9.14
CA ARG A 58 -0.92 -11.87 -9.22
C ARG A 58 -2.12 -12.72 -8.87
N GLU A 59 -2.91 -12.23 -7.94
CA GLU A 59 -4.09 -12.88 -7.40
C GLU A 59 -5.27 -11.91 -7.55
N PRO A 60 -5.84 -11.79 -8.77
CA PRO A 60 -7.02 -10.96 -8.99
C PRO A 60 -8.22 -11.49 -8.19
N GLY A 61 -9.09 -10.59 -7.76
CA GLY A 61 -10.27 -10.93 -6.96
C GLY A 61 -10.76 -9.80 -6.06
N GLY A 62 -10.13 -8.62 -6.12
CA GLY A 62 -10.55 -7.42 -5.40
C GLY A 62 -10.22 -7.41 -3.91
N GLU A 63 -10.09 -8.55 -3.23
CA GLU A 63 -9.84 -8.61 -1.79
C GLU A 63 -8.56 -7.88 -1.37
N HIS A 64 -7.45 -8.13 -2.08
CA HIS A 64 -6.17 -7.47 -1.82
C HIS A 64 -6.25 -5.95 -2.05
N LEU A 65 -6.98 -5.51 -3.09
CA LEU A 65 -7.15 -4.09 -3.40
C LEU A 65 -8.04 -3.37 -2.38
N ALA A 66 -9.09 -4.03 -1.88
CA ALA A 66 -9.92 -3.49 -0.81
C ALA A 66 -9.11 -3.30 0.48
N GLN A 67 -8.22 -4.25 0.80
CA GLN A 67 -7.30 -4.10 1.93
C GLN A 67 -6.25 -3.00 1.70
N ALA A 68 -5.73 -2.87 0.46
CA ALA A 68 -4.81 -1.80 0.10
C ALA A 68 -5.45 -0.41 0.23
N GLU A 69 -6.69 -0.26 -0.25
CA GLU A 69 -7.50 0.95 -0.07
C GLU A 69 -7.60 1.32 1.42
N ALA A 70 -7.98 0.37 2.26
CA ALA A 70 -8.12 0.61 3.70
C ALA A 70 -6.80 1.08 4.33
N ALA A 71 -5.68 0.45 3.98
CA ALA A 71 -4.35 0.82 4.47
C ALA A 71 -3.95 2.23 4.03
N TYR A 72 -4.16 2.60 2.76
CA TYR A 72 -3.86 3.96 2.28
C TYR A 72 -4.75 5.01 2.95
N ARG A 73 -6.03 4.73 3.17
CA ARG A 73 -6.93 5.65 3.89
C ARG A 73 -6.46 5.89 5.32
N LEU A 74 -6.02 4.84 6.02
CA LEU A 74 -5.43 4.96 7.35
C LEU A 74 -4.15 5.80 7.35
N ALA A 75 -3.26 5.60 6.37
CA ALA A 75 -2.06 6.42 6.23
C ALA A 75 -2.39 7.91 6.03
N LEU A 76 -3.46 8.22 5.28
CA LEU A 76 -3.93 9.59 5.01
C LEU A 76 -4.57 10.29 6.21
N GLU A 77 -4.85 9.58 7.31
CA GLU A 77 -5.28 10.23 8.55
C GLU A 77 -4.12 10.96 9.24
N GLU A 78 -2.89 10.45 9.10
CA GLU A 78 -1.69 11.09 9.64
C GLU A 78 -0.95 11.91 8.58
N TYR A 79 -0.87 11.38 7.36
CA TYR A 79 -0.32 12.13 6.24
C TYR A 79 -1.34 13.12 5.73
N THR A 80 -1.08 14.41 5.97
CA THR A 80 -1.97 15.49 5.57
C THR A 80 -1.26 16.42 4.60
N ARG A 81 -2.03 17.06 3.72
CA ARG A 81 -1.50 18.04 2.77
C ARG A 81 -0.74 19.18 3.46
N GLN A 82 -1.13 19.53 4.69
CA GLN A 82 -0.52 20.63 5.45
C GLN A 82 0.78 20.22 6.14
N LYS A 83 0.86 19.02 6.71
CA LYS A 83 2.01 18.59 7.54
C LYS A 83 3.03 17.78 6.75
N THR A 84 2.58 16.98 5.79
CA THR A 84 3.39 16.00 5.04
C THR A 84 2.92 15.98 3.57
N PRO A 85 3.07 17.10 2.84
CA PRO A 85 2.48 17.26 1.51
C PRO A 85 2.98 16.24 0.49
N VAL A 86 4.24 15.81 0.61
CA VAL A 86 4.87 14.86 -0.32
C VAL A 86 4.30 13.47 -0.11
N GLU A 87 4.28 12.99 1.15
CA GLU A 87 3.73 11.70 1.52
C GLU A 87 2.24 11.64 1.23
N TRP A 88 1.50 12.72 1.53
CA TRP A 88 0.08 12.83 1.21
C TRP A 88 -0.18 12.66 -0.29
N ALA A 89 0.56 13.37 -1.14
CA ALA A 89 0.38 13.29 -2.58
C ALA A 89 0.71 11.89 -3.14
N MET A 90 1.77 11.28 -2.61
CA MET A 90 2.16 9.91 -2.97
C MET A 90 1.08 8.90 -2.59
N VAL A 91 0.56 8.94 -1.35
CA VAL A 91 -0.47 8.00 -0.90
C VAL A 91 -1.79 8.22 -1.65
N GLN A 92 -2.15 9.47 -1.97
CA GLN A 92 -3.31 9.75 -2.84
C GLN A 92 -3.15 9.15 -4.23
N ASN A 93 -1.95 9.19 -4.82
CA ASN A 93 -1.70 8.55 -6.12
C ASN A 93 -1.85 7.03 -6.04
N ASN A 94 -1.29 6.41 -5.01
CA ASN A 94 -1.41 4.96 -4.77
C ASN A 94 -2.88 4.53 -4.56
N LEU A 95 -3.65 5.32 -3.80
CA LEU A 95 -5.08 5.10 -3.60
C LEU A 95 -5.85 5.22 -4.92
N GLY A 96 -5.54 6.22 -5.75
CA GLY A 96 -6.15 6.37 -7.07
C GLY A 96 -5.92 5.16 -7.98
N ASN A 97 -4.67 4.68 -8.06
CA ASN A 97 -4.33 3.48 -8.83
C ASN A 97 -5.07 2.24 -8.30
N THR A 98 -5.16 2.09 -6.98
CA THR A 98 -5.88 0.99 -6.32
C THR A 98 -7.35 0.96 -6.70
N LEU A 99 -8.02 2.12 -6.67
CA LEU A 99 -9.45 2.23 -6.98
C LEU A 99 -9.73 1.93 -8.46
N VAL A 100 -8.86 2.40 -9.37
CA VAL A 100 -8.97 2.08 -10.81
C VAL A 100 -8.84 0.57 -11.03
N THR A 101 -7.81 -0.06 -10.47
CA THR A 101 -7.58 -1.49 -10.64
C THR A 101 -8.68 -2.33 -9.99
N LEU A 102 -9.23 -1.90 -8.84
CA LEU A 102 -10.35 -2.58 -8.19
C LEU A 102 -11.60 -2.54 -9.08
N GLY A 103 -11.89 -1.38 -9.68
CA GLY A 103 -12.97 -1.23 -10.64
C GLY A 103 -12.79 -2.13 -11.86
N ILE A 104 -11.57 -2.32 -12.35
CA ILE A 104 -11.29 -3.25 -13.45
C ILE A 104 -11.56 -4.69 -13.00
N GLN A 105 -10.98 -5.13 -11.87
CA GLN A 105 -11.07 -6.52 -11.41
C GLN A 105 -12.48 -6.98 -11.02
N LEU A 106 -13.36 -6.06 -10.61
CA LEU A 106 -14.73 -6.41 -10.18
C LEU A 106 -15.79 -6.29 -11.30
N ASN A 107 -15.43 -5.70 -12.44
CA ASN A 107 -16.34 -5.54 -13.59
C ASN A 107 -16.10 -6.57 -14.70
N ASP A 108 -15.10 -7.43 -14.55
CA ASP A 108 -14.82 -8.60 -15.41
C ASP A 108 -15.51 -9.86 -14.85
#